data_AF-W1WBF8-F1
#
_entry.id   AF-W1WBF8-F1
#
_cell.length_a   1.000
_cell.length_b   1.000
_cell.length_c   1.000
_cell.angle_alpha   90.00
_cell.angle_beta   90.00
_cell.angle_gamma   90.00
#
_symmetry.space_group_name_H-M   'P 1'
#
loop_
_entity.id
_entity.type
_entity.pdbx_description
1 polymer ?
#
loop_
_entity_poly.entity_id
_entity_poly.type
_entity_poly.pdbx_seq_one_letter_code
_entity_poly.pdbx_strand_id
1 'polypeptide(L)'
;QFLMHAETARDFLDIHLPAELRELCDLDTLHLESGSFIEESLKGHSTDVLYSVQMQGNPGYLHVVIEHQSKPDKKMAFRMMRYSIAAMHRHLEADHDKLPLVVPILFYQGEATPYPLSMCWFDIFYSPELARRVYNSPFPLVDITITPDDEIMQHRRIAILELLQKHIRQRDLMLL
;
A
#
# COMPACT_ATOMS: atom_id res chain seq x y z
N GLN A 1 -15.81 1.89 -18.49
CA GLN A 1 -15.23 2.67 -19.61
C GLN A 1 -15.22 4.18 -19.35
N PHE A 2 -16.24 4.76 -18.70
CA PHE A 2 -16.34 6.20 -18.46
C PHE A 2 -15.25 6.80 -17.57
N LEU A 3 -14.96 6.20 -16.41
CA LEU A 3 -13.90 6.67 -15.50
C LEU A 3 -12.46 6.50 -16.03
N MET A 4 -12.26 6.03 -17.25
CA MET A 4 -10.95 6.12 -17.93
C MET A 4 -10.77 7.46 -18.66
N HIS A 5 -11.83 8.25 -18.83
CA HIS A 5 -11.74 9.59 -19.42
C HIS A 5 -11.40 10.60 -18.31
N ALA A 6 -10.35 11.39 -18.52
CA ALA A 6 -9.81 12.29 -17.51
C ALA A 6 -10.85 13.30 -16.99
N GLU A 7 -11.70 13.86 -17.86
CA GLU A 7 -12.76 14.80 -17.45
C GLU A 7 -13.79 14.14 -16.52
N THR A 8 -14.28 12.94 -16.89
CA THR A 8 -15.22 12.19 -16.04
C THR A 8 -14.59 11.78 -14.71
N ALA A 9 -13.32 11.40 -14.71
CA ALA A 9 -12.59 11.09 -13.49
C ALA A 9 -12.40 12.34 -12.62
N ARG A 10 -12.08 13.49 -13.22
CA ARG A 10 -11.97 14.77 -12.52
C ARG A 10 -13.27 15.14 -11.83
N ASP A 11 -14.40 15.11 -12.55
CA ASP A 11 -15.72 15.40 -11.99
C ASP A 11 -16.05 14.45 -10.83
N PHE A 12 -15.83 13.14 -11.03
CA PHE A 12 -16.05 12.14 -10.00
C PHE A 12 -15.23 12.42 -8.74
N LEU A 13 -13.94 12.73 -8.91
CA LEU A 13 -13.03 13.00 -7.80
C LEU A 13 -13.34 14.33 -7.10
N ASP A 14 -13.71 15.37 -7.84
CA ASP A 14 -14.09 16.66 -7.26
C ASP A 14 -15.37 16.55 -6.40
N ILE A 15 -16.32 15.71 -6.83
CA ILE A 15 -17.58 15.48 -6.12
C ILE A 15 -17.40 14.55 -4.91
N HIS A 16 -16.60 13.48 -5.05
CA HIS A 16 -16.62 12.36 -4.10
C HIS A 16 -15.38 12.23 -3.21
N LEU A 17 -14.26 12.91 -3.50
CA LEU A 17 -13.14 12.93 -2.56
C LEU A 17 -13.53 13.66 -1.26
N PRO A 18 -13.15 13.14 -0.09
CA PRO A 18 -13.21 13.90 1.14
C PRO A 18 -12.50 15.25 0.99
N ALA A 19 -13.10 16.32 1.54
CA ALA A 19 -12.60 17.69 1.36
C ALA A 19 -11.11 17.81 1.72
N GLU A 20 -10.70 17.20 2.84
CA GLU A 20 -9.31 17.19 3.31
C GLU A 20 -8.34 16.58 2.29
N LEU A 21 -8.73 15.53 1.54
CA LEU A 21 -7.88 14.93 0.52
C LEU A 21 -7.94 15.71 -0.79
N ARG A 22 -9.12 16.23 -1.15
CA ARG A 22 -9.32 17.05 -2.34
C ARG A 22 -8.46 18.31 -2.30
N GLU A 23 -8.37 18.97 -1.14
CA GLU A 23 -7.53 20.16 -0.94
C GLU A 23 -6.03 19.90 -1.11
N LEU A 24 -5.59 18.65 -1.00
CA LEU A 24 -4.20 18.27 -1.24
C LEU A 24 -3.91 18.09 -2.73
N CYS A 25 -4.93 17.79 -3.54
CA CYS A 25 -4.80 17.36 -4.93
C CYS A 25 -4.95 18.51 -5.92
N ASP A 26 -4.05 18.59 -6.89
CA ASP A 26 -4.25 19.38 -8.10
C ASP A 26 -4.90 18.49 -9.19
N LEU A 27 -6.23 18.45 -9.24
CA LEU A 27 -6.97 17.60 -10.17
C LEU A 27 -6.79 17.98 -11.65
N ASP A 28 -6.20 19.14 -11.95
CA ASP A 28 -5.85 19.48 -13.33
C ASP A 28 -4.66 18.68 -13.85
N THR A 29 -3.87 18.10 -12.95
CA THR A 29 -2.72 17.23 -13.27
C THR A 29 -3.08 15.74 -13.40
N LEU A 30 -4.38 15.39 -13.33
CA LEU A 30 -4.84 14.02 -13.43
C LEU A 30 -4.33 13.32 -14.70
N HIS A 31 -3.60 12.23 -14.50
CA HIS A 31 -3.07 11.41 -15.58
C HIS A 31 -3.44 9.95 -15.36
N LEU A 32 -4.05 9.32 -16.37
CA LEU A 32 -4.44 7.91 -16.30
C LEU A 32 -3.19 7.03 -16.42
N GLU A 33 -2.92 6.24 -15.38
CA GLU A 33 -1.83 5.27 -15.41
C GLU A 33 -2.20 4.04 -16.23
N SER A 34 -1.24 3.54 -17.02
CA SER A 34 -1.48 2.41 -17.92
C SER A 34 -1.84 1.14 -17.13
N GLY A 35 -2.83 0.38 -17.63
CA GLY A 35 -3.41 -0.80 -16.96
C GLY A 35 -2.45 -1.98 -16.71
N SER A 36 -1.19 -1.89 -17.16
CA SER A 36 -0.11 -2.79 -16.74
C SER A 36 0.28 -2.61 -15.26
N PHE A 37 -0.26 -1.60 -14.58
CA PHE A 37 -0.16 -1.39 -13.13
C PHE A 37 -0.95 -2.40 -12.29
N ILE A 38 -1.93 -3.08 -12.87
CA ILE A 38 -2.74 -4.06 -12.15
C ILE A 38 -2.09 -5.43 -12.38
N GLU A 39 -1.50 -5.99 -11.32
CA GLU A 39 -0.92 -7.34 -11.28
C GLU A 39 -1.81 -8.33 -12.07
N GLU A 40 -1.27 -9.14 -12.99
CA GLU A 40 -2.09 -10.04 -13.82
C GLU A 40 -2.97 -11.00 -12.99
N SER A 41 -2.56 -11.27 -11.75
CA SER A 41 -3.32 -12.07 -10.76
C SER A 41 -4.62 -11.42 -10.27
N LEU A 42 -4.91 -10.17 -10.67
CA LEU A 42 -6.03 -9.35 -10.21
C LEU A 42 -7.12 -9.17 -11.29
N LYS A 43 -6.99 -9.81 -12.44
CA LYS A 43 -8.03 -9.83 -13.49
C LYS A 43 -9.25 -10.62 -13.00
N GLY A 44 -10.15 -9.96 -12.27
CA GLY A 44 -11.44 -10.51 -11.86
C GLY A 44 -12.49 -9.42 -11.70
N HIS A 45 -13.44 -9.38 -12.64
CA HIS A 45 -14.71 -8.62 -12.70
C HIS A 45 -14.78 -7.12 -12.30
N SER A 46 -13.82 -6.54 -11.58
CA SER A 46 -13.74 -5.10 -11.28
C SER A 46 -12.92 -4.38 -12.35
N THR A 47 -13.33 -3.15 -12.68
CA THR A 47 -12.49 -2.24 -13.46
C THR A 47 -11.71 -1.39 -12.47
N ASP A 48 -10.44 -1.70 -12.30
CA ASP A 48 -9.52 -0.90 -11.50
C ASP A 48 -8.97 0.24 -12.38
N VAL A 49 -9.05 1.47 -11.88
CA VAL A 49 -8.54 2.67 -12.55
C VAL A 49 -7.58 3.38 -11.62
N LEU A 50 -6.35 3.60 -12.09
CA LEU A 50 -5.33 4.31 -11.33
C LEU A 50 -5.03 5.63 -12.03
N TYR A 51 -5.16 6.73 -11.29
CA TYR A 51 -4.71 8.04 -11.72
C TYR A 51 -3.51 8.48 -10.90
N SER A 52 -2.51 9.07 -11.55
CA SER A 52 -1.53 9.93 -10.88
C SER A 52 -2.06 11.37 -10.83
N VAL A 53 -1.65 12.09 -9.79
CA VAL A 53 -2.03 13.48 -9.53
C VAL A 53 -0.93 14.13 -8.70
N GLN A 54 -0.72 15.44 -8.85
CA GLN A 54 0.12 16.20 -7.92
C GLN A 54 -0.61 16.42 -6.61
N MET A 55 -0.02 15.98 -5.50
CA MET A 55 -0.50 16.19 -4.14
C MET A 55 0.51 17.02 -3.34
N GLN A 56 0.17 18.27 -3.01
CA GLN A 56 1.06 19.21 -2.31
C GLN A 56 2.48 19.29 -2.92
N GLY A 57 2.58 19.31 -4.25
CA GLY A 57 3.85 19.37 -4.98
C GLY A 57 4.65 18.06 -5.02
N ASN A 58 4.08 16.95 -4.56
CA ASN A 58 4.65 15.61 -4.69
C ASN A 58 3.74 14.72 -5.55
N PRO A 59 4.26 13.68 -6.22
CA PRO A 59 3.42 12.68 -6.85
C PRO A 59 2.53 11.95 -5.83
N GLY A 60 1.24 11.88 -6.13
CA GLY A 60 0.26 11.05 -5.44
C GLY A 60 -0.55 10.23 -6.44
N TYR A 61 -1.29 9.26 -5.93
CA TYR A 61 -2.14 8.41 -6.74
C TYR A 61 -3.55 8.31 -6.15
N LEU A 62 -4.54 8.26 -7.05
CA LEU A 62 -5.93 8.02 -6.75
C LEU A 62 -6.31 6.70 -7.40
N HIS A 63 -6.58 5.68 -6.57
CA HIS A 63 -6.91 4.34 -7.05
C HIS A 63 -8.40 4.07 -6.92
N VAL A 64 -9.13 4.18 -8.03
CA VAL A 64 -10.58 3.97 -8.07
C VAL A 64 -10.89 2.54 -8.48
N VAL A 65 -11.42 1.78 -7.53
CA VAL A 65 -11.96 0.44 -7.77
C VAL A 65 -13.43 0.60 -8.12
N ILE A 66 -13.80 0.28 -9.36
CA ILE A 66 -15.19 0.33 -9.81
C ILE A 66 -15.77 -1.06 -9.69
N GLU A 67 -16.77 -1.19 -8.81
CA GLU A 67 -17.34 -2.48 -8.46
C GLU A 67 -18.84 -2.54 -8.74
N HIS A 68 -19.20 -3.41 -9.70
CA HIS A 68 -20.58 -3.80 -9.97
C HIS A 68 -20.79 -5.25 -9.48
N GLN A 69 -21.02 -5.42 -8.18
CA GLN A 69 -21.20 -6.73 -7.55
C GLN A 69 -22.62 -6.93 -7.03
N SER A 70 -23.21 -8.09 -7.31
CA SER A 70 -24.49 -8.52 -6.72
C SER A 70 -24.36 -8.88 -5.22
N LYS A 71 -23.15 -9.20 -4.74
CA LYS A 71 -22.88 -9.50 -3.32
C LYS A 71 -21.61 -8.80 -2.83
N PRO A 72 -21.62 -8.13 -1.67
CA PRO A 72 -20.43 -7.48 -1.10
C PRO A 72 -19.28 -8.46 -0.80
N ASP A 73 -18.06 -8.10 -1.19
CA ASP A 73 -16.82 -8.85 -0.89
C ASP A 73 -16.26 -8.51 0.50
N LYS A 74 -16.23 -9.49 1.41
CA LYS A 74 -15.67 -9.39 2.77
C LYS A 74 -14.19 -8.99 2.81
N LYS A 75 -13.46 -9.13 1.71
CA LYS A 75 -12.02 -8.84 1.60
C LYS A 75 -11.74 -7.52 0.89
N MET A 76 -12.75 -6.72 0.60
CA MET A 76 -12.62 -5.48 -0.18
C MET A 76 -11.55 -4.53 0.37
N ALA A 77 -11.60 -4.23 1.66
CA ALA A 77 -10.65 -3.32 2.29
C ALA A 77 -9.19 -3.83 2.18
N PHE A 78 -8.97 -5.14 2.31
CA PHE A 78 -7.65 -5.75 2.10
C PHE A 78 -7.21 -5.67 0.63
N ARG A 79 -8.13 -5.88 -0.31
CA ARG A 79 -7.86 -5.76 -1.74
C ARG A 79 -7.41 -4.34 -2.11
N MET A 80 -8.10 -3.33 -1.60
CA MET A 80 -7.72 -1.92 -1.77
C MET A 80 -6.33 -1.60 -1.23
N MET A 81 -5.96 -2.16 -0.06
CA MET A 81 -4.60 -2.01 0.48
C MET A 81 -3.56 -2.70 -0.38
N ARG A 82 -3.82 -3.92 -0.85
CA ARG A 82 -2.91 -4.63 -1.77
C ARG A 82 -2.65 -3.80 -3.02
N TYR A 83 -3.68 -3.18 -3.58
CA TYR A 83 -3.57 -2.32 -4.76
C TYR A 83 -2.77 -1.06 -4.49
N SER A 84 -3.01 -0.44 -3.33
CA SER A 84 -2.27 0.75 -2.90
C SER A 84 -0.77 0.44 -2.75
N ILE A 85 -0.42 -0.69 -2.12
CA ILE A 85 0.97 -1.15 -1.97
C ILE A 85 1.59 -1.49 -3.33
N ALA A 86 0.83 -2.10 -4.25
CA ALA A 86 1.34 -2.39 -5.60
C ALA A 86 1.64 -1.12 -6.41
N ALA A 87 0.81 -0.09 -6.28
CA ALA A 87 1.05 1.22 -6.89
C ALA A 87 2.29 1.91 -6.28
N MET A 88 2.40 1.88 -4.95
CA MET A 88 3.58 2.34 -4.20
C MET A 88 4.87 1.64 -4.65
N HIS A 89 4.85 0.32 -4.78
CA HIS A 89 6.01 -0.48 -5.22
C HIS A 89 6.47 -0.07 -6.61
N ARG A 90 5.54 0.04 -7.56
CA ARG A 90 5.86 0.45 -8.93
C ARG A 90 6.43 1.86 -9.02
N HIS A 91 5.96 2.77 -8.15
CA HIS A 91 6.54 4.11 -8.06
C HIS A 91 8.03 4.03 -7.69
N LEU A 92 8.40 3.16 -6.74
CA LEU A 92 9.82 2.93 -6.40
C LEU A 92 10.59 2.26 -7.53
N GLU A 93 9.98 1.34 -8.28
CA GLU A 93 10.61 0.71 -9.47
C GLU A 93 10.87 1.71 -10.61
N ALA A 94 10.17 2.84 -10.63
CA ALA A 94 10.39 3.94 -11.58
C ALA A 94 11.46 4.94 -11.11
N ASP A 95 12.45 4.48 -10.34
CA ASP A 95 13.59 5.24 -9.81
C ASP A 95 13.23 6.41 -8.86
N HIS A 96 12.03 6.38 -8.26
CA HIS A 96 11.68 7.30 -7.18
C HIS A 96 12.22 6.82 -5.83
N ASP A 97 12.68 7.75 -5.00
CA ASP A 97 13.30 7.50 -3.69
C ASP A 97 12.31 7.54 -2.51
N LYS A 98 11.07 7.98 -2.76
CA LYS A 98 10.02 8.12 -1.75
C LYS A 98 8.72 7.47 -2.19
N LEU A 99 7.91 7.05 -1.22
CA LEU A 99 6.58 6.54 -1.49
C LEU A 99 5.60 7.67 -1.79
N PRO A 100 4.71 7.47 -2.78
CA PRO A 100 3.60 8.38 -3.02
C PRO A 100 2.45 8.07 -2.05
N LEU A 101 1.62 9.07 -1.75
CA LEU A 101 0.34 8.79 -1.09
C LEU A 101 -0.63 8.18 -2.12
N VAL A 102 -1.19 7.01 -1.80
CA VAL A 102 -2.21 6.37 -2.63
C VAL A 102 -3.54 6.38 -1.88
N VAL A 103 -4.55 7.01 -2.46
CA VAL A 103 -5.91 7.06 -1.91
C VAL A 103 -6.79 6.04 -2.64
N PRO A 104 -7.19 4.95 -1.99
CA PRO A 104 -8.09 3.99 -2.61
C PRO A 104 -9.56 4.43 -2.42
N ILE A 105 -10.34 4.38 -3.51
CA ILE A 105 -11.74 4.78 -3.54
C ILE A 105 -12.56 3.62 -4.11
N LEU A 106 -13.58 3.19 -3.38
CA LEU A 106 -14.53 2.19 -3.89
C LEU A 106 -15.75 2.92 -4.48
N PHE A 107 -15.94 2.79 -5.79
CA PHE A 107 -17.20 3.18 -6.42
C PHE A 107 -18.15 1.98 -6.43
N TYR A 108 -19.05 1.95 -5.43
CA TYR A 108 -19.94 0.81 -5.17
C TYR A 108 -21.32 0.98 -5.82
N GLN A 109 -21.70 0.00 -6.65
CA GLN A 109 -23.05 -0.12 -7.20
C GLN A 109 -23.53 -1.58 -7.07
N GLY A 110 -23.96 -1.98 -5.87
CA GLY A 110 -24.47 -3.33 -5.61
C GLY A 110 -25.88 -3.37 -5.04
N GLU A 111 -26.48 -4.57 -4.99
CA GLU A 111 -27.86 -4.78 -4.52
C GLU A 111 -28.04 -4.51 -3.02
N ALA A 112 -27.01 -4.81 -2.21
CA ALA A 112 -27.03 -4.59 -0.77
C ALA A 112 -26.71 -3.12 -0.45
N THR A 113 -27.71 -2.35 -0.02
CA THR A 113 -27.57 -0.92 0.25
C THR A 113 -28.08 -0.54 1.65
N PRO A 114 -27.35 0.30 2.43
CA PRO A 114 -26.01 0.85 2.13
C PRO A 114 -24.93 -0.23 2.12
N TYR A 115 -23.72 0.11 1.64
CA TYR A 115 -22.59 -0.84 1.61
C TYR A 115 -22.37 -1.45 3.01
N PRO A 116 -22.47 -2.78 3.18
CA PRO A 116 -22.65 -3.37 4.52
C PRO A 116 -21.35 -3.81 5.21
N LEU A 117 -20.19 -3.58 4.61
CA LEU A 117 -18.90 -4.06 5.10
C LEU A 117 -17.97 -2.90 5.48
N SER A 118 -17.02 -3.17 6.38
CA SER A 118 -16.03 -2.16 6.77
C SER A 118 -15.03 -1.88 5.65
N MET A 119 -14.74 -0.60 5.45
CA MET A 119 -13.67 -0.11 4.58
C MET A 119 -12.37 0.18 5.36
N CYS A 120 -12.37 -0.03 6.67
CA CYS A 120 -11.15 0.00 7.47
C CYS A 120 -10.45 -1.36 7.35
N TRP A 121 -9.32 -1.41 6.64
CA TRP A 121 -8.60 -2.66 6.42
C TRP A 121 -8.12 -3.33 7.71
N PHE A 122 -7.95 -2.58 8.80
CA PHE A 122 -7.62 -3.15 10.11
C PHE A 122 -8.70 -4.08 10.69
N ASP A 123 -9.96 -3.90 10.28
CA ASP A 123 -11.08 -4.69 10.81
C ASP A 123 -11.08 -6.13 10.24
N ILE A 124 -10.24 -6.43 9.25
CA ILE A 124 -10.07 -7.79 8.71
C ILE A 124 -9.17 -8.68 9.59
N PHE A 125 -8.36 -8.08 10.47
CA PHE A 125 -7.45 -8.83 11.32
C PHE A 125 -8.19 -9.52 12.47
N TYR A 126 -7.66 -10.66 12.92
CA TYR A 126 -8.16 -11.32 14.14
C TYR A 126 -8.12 -10.41 15.37
N SER A 127 -7.17 -9.45 15.42
CA SER A 127 -7.12 -8.38 16.43
C SER A 127 -6.79 -7.05 15.75
N PRO A 128 -7.80 -6.20 15.49
CA PRO A 128 -7.60 -4.89 14.88
C PRO A 128 -6.66 -3.97 15.69
N GLU A 129 -6.73 -4.02 17.01
CA GLU A 129 -5.91 -3.19 17.91
C GLU A 129 -4.43 -3.60 17.86
N LEU A 130 -4.15 -4.91 17.81
CA LEU A 130 -2.78 -5.39 17.66
C LEU A 130 -2.23 -5.03 16.28
N ALA A 131 -3.04 -5.17 15.21
CA ALA A 131 -2.64 -4.80 13.87
C ALA A 131 -2.27 -3.30 13.78
N ARG A 132 -3.09 -2.41 14.36
CA ARG A 132 -2.77 -0.97 14.43
C ARG A 132 -1.44 -0.72 15.14
N ARG A 133 -1.16 -1.41 16.26
CA ARG A 133 0.13 -1.25 16.96
C ARG A 133 1.32 -1.70 16.10
N VAL A 134 1.18 -2.81 15.38
CA VAL A 134 2.27 -3.35 14.54
C VAL A 134 2.52 -2.48 13.31
N TYR A 135 1.46 -2.04 12.63
CA TYR A 135 1.61 -1.35 11.34
C TYR A 135 1.71 0.18 11.42
N ASN A 136 1.38 0.79 12.57
CA ASN A 136 1.56 2.23 12.80
C ASN A 136 2.75 2.57 13.72
N SER A 137 3.62 1.60 14.01
CA SER A 137 4.87 1.81 14.77
C SER A 137 6.07 1.49 13.89
N PRO A 138 7.27 2.02 14.20
CA PRO A 138 8.49 1.54 13.59
C PRO A 138 8.60 0.02 13.71
N PHE A 139 9.02 -0.65 12.63
CA PHE A 139 9.24 -2.09 12.67
C PHE A 139 10.36 -2.43 13.66
N PRO A 140 10.26 -3.55 14.38
CA PRO A 140 11.31 -3.98 15.29
C PRO A 140 12.59 -4.25 14.50
N LEU A 141 13.66 -3.52 14.83
CA LEU A 141 15.00 -3.70 14.28
C LEU A 141 15.86 -4.47 15.28
N VAL A 142 16.45 -5.58 14.84
CA VAL A 142 17.46 -6.33 15.60
C VAL A 142 18.82 -6.01 14.99
N ASP A 143 19.54 -5.06 15.60
CA ASP A 143 20.87 -4.63 15.13
C ASP A 143 21.99 -5.31 15.92
N ILE A 144 22.40 -6.49 15.46
CA ILE A 144 23.51 -7.27 16.04
C ILE A 144 24.89 -6.64 15.82
N THR A 145 25.00 -5.59 15.00
CA THR A 145 26.31 -4.96 14.73
C THR A 145 26.82 -4.18 15.93
N ILE A 146 25.91 -3.66 16.75
CA ILE A 146 26.21 -2.89 17.97
C ILE A 146 26.14 -3.73 19.24
N THR A 147 25.51 -4.91 19.20
CA THR A 147 25.39 -5.80 20.37
C THR A 147 26.72 -6.50 20.65
N PRO A 148 27.31 -6.39 21.85
CA PRO A 148 28.55 -7.10 22.22
C PRO A 148 28.45 -8.63 22.08
N ASP A 149 29.55 -9.30 21.71
CA ASP A 149 29.54 -10.76 21.48
C ASP A 149 29.20 -11.56 22.74
N ASP A 150 29.64 -11.09 23.91
CA ASP A 150 29.34 -11.69 25.20
C ASP A 150 27.87 -11.57 25.59
N GLU A 151 27.20 -10.48 25.18
CA GLU A 151 25.75 -10.34 25.27
C GLU A 151 25.04 -11.30 24.30
N ILE A 152 25.49 -11.38 23.04
CA ILE A 152 24.96 -12.32 22.04
C ILE A 152 25.08 -13.76 22.52
N MET A 153 26.17 -14.14 23.19
CA MET A 153 26.35 -15.49 23.76
C MET A 153 25.25 -15.87 24.77
N GLN A 154 24.54 -14.90 25.37
CA GLN A 154 23.40 -15.15 26.25
C GLN A 154 22.07 -15.35 25.50
N HIS A 155 22.01 -15.10 24.20
CA HIS A 155 20.79 -15.20 23.37
C HIS A 155 20.37 -16.65 23.06
N ARG A 156 20.80 -17.61 23.89
CA ARG A 156 20.40 -19.02 23.84
C ARG A 156 20.68 -19.65 22.47
N ARG A 157 19.65 -20.18 21.80
CA ARG A 157 19.79 -20.95 20.55
C ARG A 157 20.09 -20.08 19.32
N ILE A 158 19.86 -18.76 19.39
CA ILE A 158 20.06 -17.87 18.25
C ILE A 158 21.48 -17.26 18.22
N ALA A 159 22.21 -17.31 19.33
CA ALA A 159 23.55 -16.74 19.50
C ALA A 159 24.52 -17.14 18.37
N ILE A 160 24.52 -18.41 17.98
CA ILE A 160 25.38 -18.91 16.90
C ILE A 160 25.03 -18.24 15.56
N LEU A 161 23.73 -18.10 15.24
CA LEU A 161 23.31 -17.43 14.01
C LEU A 161 23.70 -15.94 14.05
N GLU A 162 23.48 -15.28 15.18
CA GLU A 162 23.80 -13.86 15.34
C GLU A 162 25.30 -13.59 15.20
N LEU A 163 26.16 -14.37 15.85
CA LEU A 163 27.61 -14.25 15.71
C LEU A 163 28.07 -14.55 14.27
N LEU A 164 27.53 -15.59 13.65
CA LEU A 164 27.85 -15.92 12.26
C LEU A 164 27.51 -14.76 11.32
N GLN A 165 26.33 -14.17 11.47
CA GLN A 165 25.90 -13.04 10.66
C GLN A 165 26.71 -11.77 10.96
N LYS A 166 27.02 -11.50 12.23
CA LYS A 166 27.81 -10.34 12.65
C LYS A 166 29.21 -10.34 12.03
N HIS A 167 29.88 -11.50 11.98
CA HIS A 167 31.26 -11.61 11.52
C HIS A 167 31.41 -12.07 10.06
N ILE A 168 30.31 -12.23 9.30
CA ILE A 168 30.36 -12.80 7.94
C ILE A 168 31.35 -12.06 7.03
N ARG A 169 31.35 -10.72 7.06
CA ARG A 169 32.24 -9.87 6.25
C ARG A 169 33.71 -9.88 6.73
N GLN A 170 33.96 -10.06 8.03
CA GLN A 170 35.33 -10.14 8.57
C GLN A 170 35.99 -11.46 8.18
N ARG A 171 35.22 -12.54 8.13
CA ARG A 171 35.69 -13.84 7.68
C ARG A 171 36.11 -13.83 6.21
N ASP A 172 35.32 -13.20 5.36
CA ASP A 172 35.62 -13.09 3.92
C ASP A 172 36.89 -12.26 3.67
N LEU A 173 37.13 -11.22 4.48
CA LEU A 173 38.35 -10.39 4.40
C LEU A 173 39.62 -11.12 4.88
N MET A 174 39.52 -12.15 5.73
CA MET A 174 40.67 -12.96 6.17
C MET A 174 41.04 -14.08 5.18
N LEU A 175 40.20 -14.34 4.18
CA LEU A 175 40.39 -15.37 3.15
C LEU A 175 40.96 -14.81 1.82
N LEU A 176 41.14 -13.48 1.74
CA LEU A 176 41.80 -12.75 0.65
C LEU A 176 43.26 -12.46 1.01
#